data_AF-A0A645GJ24-F1
#
_entry.id   AF-A0A645GJ24-F1
#
_cell.length_a   1.000
_cell.length_b   1.000
_cell.length_c   1.000
_cell.angle_alpha   90.00
_cell.angle_beta   90.00
_cell.angle_gamma   90.00
#
_symmetry.space_group_name_H-M   'P 1'
#
loop_
_entity.id
_entity.type
_entity.pdbx_description
1 polymer ?
#
loop_
_entity_poly.entity_id
_entity_poly.type
_entity_poly.pdbx_seq_one_letter_code
_entity_poly.pdbx_strand_id
1 'polypeptide(L)'
;MCELNNQVIGYAYANRYKVRDAYDWNVELSIYVDKKYTHKGVGRGLYTCILQILAHQNVKNVYSIITSPNKSSVKLHEFFGFKQLGFYPNCGYKLDSWHDIIIMGKSLGDYKEPPKPFIKINDLEDKILTGILSVVSTIINN
;
A
#
# COMPACT_ATOMS: atom_id res chain seq x y z
N MET A 1 6.95 -7.78 -5.72
CA MET A 1 6.48 -7.57 -7.11
C MET A 1 5.60 -8.75 -7.51
N CYS A 2 4.80 -8.62 -8.58
CA CYS A 2 4.00 -9.70 -9.14
C CYS A 2 4.50 -9.99 -10.57
N GLU A 3 4.82 -11.26 -10.84
CA GLU A 3 5.36 -11.71 -12.11
C GLU A 3 4.47 -12.78 -12.74
N LEU A 4 4.38 -12.77 -14.07
CA LEU A 4 3.73 -13.79 -14.87
C LEU A 4 4.57 -14.04 -16.12
N ASN A 5 4.96 -15.29 -16.38
CA ASN A 5 5.81 -15.68 -17.51
C ASN A 5 7.11 -14.83 -17.58
N ASN A 6 7.79 -14.66 -16.46
CA ASN A 6 9.01 -13.83 -16.31
C ASN A 6 8.83 -12.34 -16.69
N GLN A 7 7.60 -11.85 -16.76
CA GLN A 7 7.28 -10.44 -16.94
C GLN A 7 6.71 -9.85 -15.64
N VAL A 8 7.25 -8.72 -15.19
CA VAL A 8 6.66 -7.95 -14.09
C VAL A 8 5.35 -7.31 -14.58
N ILE A 9 4.24 -7.70 -13.96
CA ILE A 9 2.89 -7.21 -14.29
C ILE A 9 2.35 -6.23 -13.25
N GLY A 10 3.07 -6.05 -12.14
CA GLY A 10 2.75 -5.05 -11.13
C GLY A 10 3.72 -5.09 -9.96
N TYR A 11 3.74 -4.03 -9.17
CA TYR A 11 4.55 -3.93 -7.98
C TYR A 11 3.92 -3.02 -6.94
N ALA A 12 4.36 -3.21 -5.70
CA ALA A 12 3.94 -2.47 -4.53
C ALA A 12 5.19 -2.15 -3.70
N TYR A 13 5.23 -0.97 -3.10
CA TYR A 13 6.27 -0.59 -2.15
C TYR A 13 5.69 0.35 -1.10
N ALA A 14 6.35 0.40 0.06
CA ALA A 14 6.00 1.31 1.13
C ALA A 14 7.26 1.96 1.71
N ASN A 15 7.17 3.25 2.02
CA ASN A 15 8.27 4.08 2.48
C ASN A 15 7.88 4.81 3.77
N ARG A 16 8.86 5.27 4.55
CA ARG A 16 8.61 6.13 5.73
C ARG A 16 7.78 7.35 5.31
N TYR A 17 6.68 7.63 6.01
CA TYR A 17 5.77 8.72 5.65
C TYR A 17 6.37 10.11 5.90
N LYS A 18 6.99 10.31 7.07
CA LYS A 18 7.62 11.57 7.48
C LYS A 18 8.87 11.31 8.31
N VAL A 19 9.79 12.28 8.31
CA VAL A 19 11.16 12.13 8.85
C VAL A 19 11.28 12.26 10.36
N ARG A 20 10.25 12.73 11.07
CA ARG A 20 10.29 12.88 12.53
C ARG A 20 9.94 11.56 13.21
N ASP A 21 10.61 11.25 14.32
CA ASP A 21 10.51 9.97 15.03
C ASP A 21 9.08 9.62 15.48
N ALA A 22 8.26 10.64 15.77
CA ALA A 22 6.83 10.47 16.06
C ALA A 22 6.04 9.75 14.93
N TYR A 23 6.62 9.61 13.73
CA TYR A 23 6.01 8.97 12.56
C TYR A 23 6.66 7.63 12.18
N ASP A 24 7.48 7.02 13.03
CA ASP A 24 8.22 5.79 12.70
C ASP A 24 7.33 4.58 12.38
N TRP A 25 6.08 4.60 12.85
CA TRP A 25 5.07 3.57 12.57
C TRP A 25 4.12 3.93 11.41
N ASN A 26 4.47 4.95 10.64
CA ASN A 26 3.67 5.47 9.55
C ASN A 26 4.40 5.29 8.22
N VAL A 27 3.70 4.71 7.24
CA VAL A 27 4.23 4.52 5.90
C VAL A 27 3.33 5.14 4.84
N GLU A 28 3.93 5.56 3.73
CA GLU A 28 3.23 5.80 2.48
C GLU A 28 3.34 4.56 1.60
N LEU A 29 2.21 4.09 1.07
CA LEU A 29 2.10 2.93 0.18
C LEU A 29 1.82 3.39 -1.26
N SER A 30 2.49 2.76 -2.21
CA SER A 30 2.22 2.92 -3.64
C SER A 30 2.10 1.57 -4.33
N ILE A 31 1.14 1.46 -5.26
CA ILE A 31 0.87 0.25 -6.05
C ILE A 31 0.68 0.62 -7.52
N TYR A 32 1.36 -0.10 -8.40
CA TYR A 32 1.27 0.05 -9.84
C TYR A 32 1.00 -1.31 -10.48
N VAL A 33 0.05 -1.34 -11.41
CA VAL A 33 -0.33 -2.53 -12.18
C VAL A 33 -0.27 -2.18 -13.64
N ASP A 34 0.32 -3.06 -14.46
CA ASP A 34 0.29 -2.91 -15.90
C ASP A 34 -1.17 -2.88 -16.38
N LYS A 35 -1.49 -1.90 -17.25
CA LYS A 35 -2.85 -1.69 -17.77
C LYS A 35 -3.47 -2.96 -18.36
N LYS A 36 -2.68 -3.84 -18.99
CA LYS A 36 -3.11 -5.12 -19.59
C LYS A 36 -3.56 -6.16 -18.55
N TYR A 37 -3.21 -5.95 -17.28
CA TYR A 37 -3.46 -6.85 -16.16
C TYR A 37 -4.31 -6.21 -15.06
N THR A 38 -4.88 -5.04 -15.33
CA THR A 38 -5.91 -4.44 -14.47
C THR A 38 -7.15 -5.34 -14.42
N HIS A 39 -7.87 -5.30 -13.30
CA HIS A 39 -9.08 -6.11 -13.06
C HIS A 39 -8.89 -7.65 -13.06
N LYS A 40 -7.64 -8.15 -13.05
CA LYS A 40 -7.31 -9.59 -12.98
C LYS A 40 -6.76 -10.02 -11.61
N GLY A 41 -7.24 -9.41 -10.53
CA GLY A 41 -6.77 -9.75 -9.17
C GLY A 41 -5.36 -9.27 -8.78
N VAL A 42 -4.50 -8.85 -9.72
CA VAL A 42 -3.10 -8.43 -9.45
C VAL A 42 -3.00 -7.35 -8.37
N GLY A 43 -3.76 -6.27 -8.50
CA GLY A 43 -3.78 -5.19 -7.51
C GLY A 43 -4.24 -5.68 -6.14
N ARG A 44 -5.23 -6.58 -6.10
CA ARG A 44 -5.73 -7.18 -4.85
C ARG A 44 -4.65 -8.04 -4.19
N GLY A 45 -3.98 -8.89 -4.94
CA GLY A 45 -2.88 -9.71 -4.43
C GLY A 45 -1.72 -8.87 -3.88
N LEU A 46 -1.33 -7.81 -4.60
CA LEU A 46 -0.30 -6.87 -4.15
C LEU A 46 -0.69 -6.15 -2.85
N TYR A 47 -1.91 -5.63 -2.74
CA TYR A 47 -2.40 -5.02 -1.49
C TYR A 47 -2.44 -6.00 -0.33
N THR A 48 -3.00 -7.19 -0.56
CA THR A 48 -3.08 -8.23 0.47
C THR A 48 -1.69 -8.58 0.98
N CYS A 49 -0.71 -8.75 0.09
CA CYS A 49 0.67 -9.04 0.44
C CYS A 49 1.29 -7.91 1.29
N ILE A 50 1.31 -6.68 0.76
CA ILE A 50 2.03 -5.59 1.41
C ILE A 50 1.39 -5.15 2.72
N LEU A 51 0.06 -5.14 2.84
CA LEU A 51 -0.59 -4.79 4.10
C LEU A 51 -0.32 -5.82 5.21
N GLN A 52 -0.24 -7.11 4.87
CA GLN A 52 0.13 -8.15 5.83
C GLN A 52 1.59 -8.00 6.27
N ILE A 53 2.52 -7.77 5.32
CA ILE A 53 3.92 -7.51 5.64
C ILE A 53 4.03 -6.30 6.58
N LEU A 54 3.39 -5.18 6.24
CA LEU A 54 3.45 -3.97 7.06
C LEU A 54 2.90 -4.19 8.48
N ALA A 55 1.82 -4.96 8.62
CA ALA A 55 1.30 -5.32 9.94
C ALA A 55 2.34 -6.12 10.77
N HIS A 56 3.04 -7.07 10.15
CA HIS A 56 4.14 -7.82 10.79
C HIS A 56 5.38 -6.97 11.06
N GLN A 57 5.58 -5.87 10.34
CA GLN A 57 6.64 -4.89 10.59
C GLN A 57 6.31 -3.89 11.71
N ASN A 58 5.22 -4.11 12.45
CA ASN A 58 4.67 -3.23 13.49
C ASN A 58 4.16 -1.86 12.98
N VAL A 59 3.95 -1.68 11.68
CA VAL A 59 3.37 -0.43 11.13
C VAL A 59 1.94 -0.25 11.65
N LYS A 60 1.59 0.99 12.02
CA LYS A 60 0.27 1.36 12.56
C LYS A 60 -0.59 2.07 11.53
N ASN A 61 0.00 3.00 10.77
CA ASN A 61 -0.74 3.79 9.78
C ASN A 61 -0.14 3.62 8.38
N VAL A 62 -1.01 3.37 7.42
CA VAL A 62 -0.67 3.34 5.99
C VAL A 62 -1.41 4.47 5.30
N TYR A 63 -0.68 5.31 4.59
CA TYR A 63 -1.21 6.41 3.79
C TYR A 63 -1.03 6.15 2.31
N SER A 64 -1.90 6.74 1.51
CA SER A 64 -1.77 6.79 0.06
C SER A 64 -2.10 8.18 -0.44
N ILE A 65 -1.27 8.66 -1.37
CA ILE A 65 -1.32 9.99 -1.96
C ILE A 65 -1.74 9.83 -3.42
N ILE A 66 -2.98 10.22 -3.73
CA ILE A 66 -3.62 9.88 -5.01
C ILE A 66 -3.88 11.16 -5.78
N THR A 67 -3.33 11.27 -6.98
CA THR A 67 -3.71 12.34 -7.93
C THR A 67 -5.19 12.23 -8.30
N SER A 68 -5.93 13.32 -8.18
CA SER A 68 -7.35 13.43 -8.51
C SER A 68 -7.54 14.08 -9.89
N PRO A 69 -8.54 13.64 -10.69
CA PRO A 69 -9.50 12.58 -10.40
C PRO A 69 -8.95 11.17 -10.66
N ASN A 70 -9.16 10.23 -9.74
CA ASN A 70 -8.81 8.82 -9.94
C ASN A 70 -9.77 7.87 -9.21
N LYS A 71 -10.99 7.72 -9.75
CA LYS A 71 -12.05 6.89 -9.17
C LYS A 71 -11.65 5.43 -8.98
N SER A 72 -10.84 4.88 -9.89
CA SER A 72 -10.39 3.48 -9.82
C SER A 72 -9.47 3.25 -8.61
N SER A 73 -8.48 4.12 -8.43
CA SER A 73 -7.58 4.04 -7.26
C SER A 73 -8.34 4.25 -5.95
N VAL A 74 -9.24 5.24 -5.88
CA VAL A 74 -10.04 5.50 -4.67
C VAL A 74 -10.87 4.27 -4.29
N LYS A 75 -11.61 3.68 -5.24
CA LYS A 75 -12.40 2.46 -4.98
C LYS A 75 -11.57 1.28 -4.50
N LEU A 76 -10.38 1.10 -5.07
CA LEU A 76 -9.47 0.05 -4.65
C LEU A 76 -8.99 0.26 -3.21
N HIS A 77 -8.65 1.50 -2.84
CA HIS A 77 -8.28 1.85 -1.46
C HIS A 77 -9.46 1.65 -0.50
N GLU A 78 -10.66 2.11 -0.85
CA GLU A 78 -11.88 1.91 -0.05
C GLU A 78 -12.17 0.42 0.18
N PHE A 79 -12.00 -0.42 -0.85
CA PHE A 79 -12.15 -1.87 -0.74
C PHE A 79 -11.22 -2.49 0.31
N PHE A 80 -10.00 -1.96 0.47
CA PHE A 80 -9.06 -2.37 1.52
C PHE A 80 -9.27 -1.65 2.86
N GLY A 81 -10.35 -0.88 3.00
CA GLY A 81 -10.73 -0.20 4.22
C GLY A 81 -9.93 1.08 4.49
N PHE A 82 -9.31 1.67 3.46
CA PHE A 82 -8.81 3.03 3.57
C PHE A 82 -9.98 4.02 3.59
N LYS A 83 -9.78 5.13 4.27
CA LYS A 83 -10.72 6.26 4.32
C LYS A 83 -10.04 7.51 3.81
N GLN A 84 -10.78 8.38 3.13
CA GLN A 84 -10.28 9.70 2.76
C GLN A 84 -10.06 10.52 4.04
N LEU A 85 -8.85 11.06 4.19
CA LEU A 85 -8.43 11.89 5.32
C LEU A 85 -8.25 13.35 4.94
N GLY A 86 -8.00 13.64 3.66
CA GLY A 86 -7.75 14.99 3.20
C GLY A 86 -7.84 15.15 1.69
N PHE A 87 -7.92 16.41 1.27
CA PHE A 87 -7.91 16.84 -0.11
C PHE A 87 -7.10 18.12 -0.22
N TYR A 88 -6.12 18.15 -1.12
CA TYR A 88 -5.29 19.32 -1.37
C TYR A 88 -5.53 19.81 -2.80
N PRO A 89 -6.23 20.95 -2.99
CA PRO A 89 -6.46 21.51 -4.31
C PRO A 89 -5.15 22.08 -4.87
N ASN A 90 -4.93 21.96 -6.18
CA ASN A 90 -3.78 22.51 -6.92
C ASN A 90 -2.44 22.25 -6.22
N CYS A 91 -2.24 21.02 -5.74
CA CYS A 91 -1.11 20.68 -4.86
C CYS A 91 0.12 20.19 -5.64
N GLY A 92 -0.05 19.65 -6.85
CA GLY A 92 1.05 19.21 -7.70
C GLY A 92 1.00 19.86 -9.08
N TYR A 93 2.16 20.22 -9.64
CA TYR A 93 2.28 20.70 -11.01
C TYR A 93 3.06 19.69 -11.86
N LYS A 94 2.44 19.20 -12.93
CA LYS A 94 3.08 18.25 -13.86
C LYS A 94 2.33 18.24 -15.19
N LEU A 95 3.06 18.06 -16.30
CA LEU A 95 2.48 18.06 -17.66
C LEU A 95 1.63 19.31 -17.91
N ASP A 96 2.21 20.48 -17.62
CA ASP A 96 1.62 21.81 -17.83
C ASP A 96 0.27 22.06 -17.13
N SER A 97 -0.05 21.27 -16.09
CA SER A 97 -1.31 21.37 -15.35
C SER A 97 -1.08 21.25 -13.86
N TRP A 98 -1.91 21.98 -13.09
CA TRP A 98 -2.06 21.75 -11.65
C TRP A 98 -2.99 20.57 -11.41
N HIS A 99 -2.68 19.79 -10.39
CA HIS A 99 -3.39 18.58 -10.01
C HIS A 99 -3.77 18.62 -8.55
N ASP A 100 -4.99 18.18 -8.28
CA ASP A 100 -5.48 17.96 -6.93
C ASP A 100 -4.98 16.62 -6.38
N ILE A 101 -4.86 16.54 -5.06
CA ILE A 101 -4.41 15.33 -4.36
C ILE A 101 -5.46 14.90 -3.34
N ILE A 102 -5.81 13.61 -3.35
CA ILE A 102 -6.59 12.95 -2.30
C ILE A 102 -5.63 12.19 -1.39
N ILE A 103 -5.77 12.38 -0.08
CA ILE A 103 -5.04 11.61 0.93
C ILE A 103 -6.00 10.57 1.50
N MET A 104 -5.63 9.29 1.40
CA MET A 104 -6.35 8.20 2.03
C MET A 104 -5.48 7.52 3.08
N GLY A 105 -6.08 7.00 4.15
CA GLY A 105 -5.37 6.29 5.20
C GLY A 105 -6.10 5.09 5.77
N LYS A 106 -5.32 4.13 6.28
CA LYS A 106 -5.77 2.90 6.93
C LYS A 106 -4.96 2.65 8.20
N SER A 107 -5.65 2.33 9.29
CA SER A 107 -5.03 1.77 10.51
C SER A 107 -4.85 0.26 10.38
N LEU A 108 -3.70 -0.27 10.81
CA LEU A 108 -3.40 -1.71 10.83
C LEU A 108 -3.50 -2.35 12.21
N GLY A 109 -3.72 -1.57 13.27
CA GLY A 109 -3.90 -2.09 14.63
C GLY A 109 -4.60 -1.08 15.53
N ASP A 110 -4.59 -1.35 16.84
CA ASP A 110 -5.05 -0.42 17.86
C ASP A 110 -3.90 0.48 18.38
N TYR A 111 -4.29 1.42 19.26
CA TYR A 111 -3.44 2.46 19.85
C TYR A 111 -3.41 2.38 21.38
N LYS A 112 -3.74 1.21 21.94
CA LYS A 112 -3.90 1.05 23.40
C LYS A 112 -2.57 0.97 24.13
N GLU A 113 -1.61 0.28 23.52
CA GLU A 113 -0.28 0.04 24.08
C GLU A 113 0.80 0.80 23.29
N PRO A 114 1.94 1.13 23.91
CA PRO A 114 3.10 1.64 23.20
C PRO A 114 3.48 0.71 22.03
N PRO A 115 3.76 1.26 20.83
CA PRO A 115 4.07 0.44 19.69
C PRO A 115 5.44 -0.23 19.85
N LYS A 116 5.54 -1.51 19.43
CA LYS A 116 6.82 -2.20 19.33
C LYS A 116 7.68 -1.55 18.24
N PRO A 117 9.02 -1.57 18.34
CA PRO A 117 9.89 -1.03 17.30
C PRO A 117 9.58 -1.59 15.91
N PHE A 118 9.73 -0.76 14.88
CA PHE A 118 9.60 -1.21 13.49
C PHE A 118 10.58 -2.35 13.18
N ILE A 119 10.13 -3.37 12.45
CA ILE A 119 10.96 -4.50 12.03
C ILE A 119 11.25 -4.35 10.54
N LYS A 120 12.51 -4.41 10.12
CA LYS A 120 12.85 -4.39 8.69
C LYS A 120 12.38 -5.68 8.04
N ILE A 121 12.06 -5.63 6.75
CA ILE A 121 11.57 -6.81 6.03
C ILE A 121 12.55 -7.99 6.08
N ASN A 122 13.86 -7.72 6.06
CA ASN A 122 14.90 -8.75 6.15
C ASN A 122 15.06 -9.33 7.56
N ASP A 123 14.48 -8.69 8.57
CA ASP A 123 14.49 -9.14 9.97
C ASP A 123 13.19 -9.89 10.32
N LEU A 124 12.24 -10.03 9.37
CA LEU A 124 11.05 -10.86 9.54
C LEU A 124 11.40 -12.34 9.34
N GLU A 125 10.73 -13.22 10.09
CA GLU A 125 10.90 -14.67 9.91
C GLU A 125 10.44 -15.12 8.51
N ASP A 126 11.27 -15.91 7.81
CA ASP A 126 10.98 -16.40 6.45
C ASP A 126 9.64 -17.12 6.33
N LYS A 127 9.21 -17.81 7.39
CA LYS A 127 7.92 -18.51 7.45
C LYS A 127 6.73 -17.56 7.31
N ILE A 128 6.85 -16.32 7.80
CA ILE A 128 5.84 -15.27 7.67
C ILE A 128 5.73 -14.87 6.20
N LEU A 129 6.85 -14.53 5.57
CA LEU A 129 6.88 -14.10 4.17
C LEU A 129 6.36 -15.19 3.23
N THR A 130 6.81 -16.43 3.43
CA THR A 130 6.36 -17.58 2.64
C THR A 130 4.87 -17.85 2.84
N GLY A 131 4.36 -17.76 4.06
CA GLY A 131 2.93 -17.91 4.37
C GLY A 131 2.07 -16.85 3.68
N ILE A 132 2.49 -15.57 3.73
CA ILE A 132 1.79 -14.48 3.04
C ILE A 132 1.75 -14.72 1.53
N LEU A 133 2.89 -15.09 0.93
CA LEU A 133 2.97 -15.37 -0.51
C LEU A 133 2.10 -16.55 -0.95
N SER A 134 2.00 -17.60 -0.11
CA SER A 134 1.13 -18.74 -0.37
C SER A 134 -0.35 -18.33 -0.41
N VAL A 135 -0.81 -17.49 0.52
CA VAL A 135 -2.20 -16.99 0.54
C VAL A 135 -2.49 -16.11 -0.67
N VAL A 136 -1.55 -15.23 -1.04
CA VAL A 136 -1.71 -14.30 -2.15
C VAL A 136 -1.77 -15.02 -3.50
N SER A 137 -1.01 -16.10 -3.66
CA SER A 137 -1.04 -16.91 -4.89
C SER A 137 -2.42 -17.47 -5.17
N THR A 138 -3.16 -17.89 -4.13
CA THR A 138 -4.55 -18.36 -4.24
C THR A 138 -5.52 -17.24 -4.65
N ILE A 139 -5.24 -15.98 -4.30
CA ILE A 139 -6.08 -14.83 -4.67
C ILE A 139 -5.91 -14.46 -6.14
N ILE A 140 -4.70 -14.60 -6.69
CA ILE A 140 -4.40 -14.22 -8.08
C ILE A 140 -4.85 -15.31 -9.06
N ASN A 141 -4.91 -16.57 -8.63
CA ASN A 141 -5.29 -17.71 -9.47
C ASN A 141 -6.81 -18.04 -9.45
N ASN A 142 -7.62 -17.29 -8.70
CA ASN A 142 -9.09 -17.37 -8.69
C ASN A 142 -9.70 -16.17 -9.43
#